data_AF-A0A9P6IB46-F1
#
_entry.id   AF-A0A9P6IB46-F1
#
_cell.length_a   1.000
_cell.length_b   1.000
_cell.length_c   1.000
_cell.angle_alpha   90.00
_cell.angle_beta   90.00
_cell.angle_gamma   90.00
#
_symmetry.space_group_name_H-M   'P 1'
#
loop_
_entity.id
_entity.type
_entity.pdbx_description
1 polymer ?
#
loop_
_entity_poly.entity_id
_entity_poly.type
_entity_poly.pdbx_seq_one_letter_code
_entity_poly.pdbx_strand_id
1 'polypeptide(L)'
;MWCTKLRSRPEWAAAVRTLPKIAPRVKEGRLDSHDIALPTSRPPRMLRIVLLSPGDLDSPATEQRLHRLAHLQGQDAAVIFLVDPAGQQRDPMEAFMRLQIDRMLVKFGVPLIPLLSASDLPSTLSTLLPSQSTPQDLTHSESLLRHMADGPPLSEHLANLLSEIGDSPSAIAAAANTEQGRARILDLLGETKGSRVLRFLELEHFV
;
A
#
# COMPACT_ATOMS: atom_id res chain seq x y z
N MET A 1 -1.82 -10.45 11.33
CA MET A 1 -0.99 -11.28 12.23
C MET A 1 0.09 -10.41 12.85
N TRP A 2 0.57 -10.71 14.06
CA TRP A 2 1.73 -10.04 14.66
C TRP A 2 2.72 -11.08 15.21
N CYS A 3 4.01 -10.73 15.23
CA CYS A 3 5.11 -11.66 15.48
C CYS A 3 5.29 -11.96 16.97
N THR A 4 5.36 -13.24 17.33
CA THR A 4 5.65 -13.73 18.69
C THR A 4 6.94 -13.14 19.29
N LYS A 5 7.95 -12.85 18.45
CA LYS A 5 9.22 -12.23 18.87
C LYS A 5 9.05 -10.81 19.43
N LEU A 6 7.92 -10.15 19.20
CA LEU A 6 7.66 -8.85 19.83
C LEU A 6 7.55 -8.97 21.36
N ARG A 7 7.18 -10.14 21.91
CA ARG A 7 7.13 -10.36 23.36
C ARG A 7 8.49 -10.30 24.03
N SER A 8 9.57 -10.62 23.31
CA SER A 8 10.94 -10.59 23.85
C SER A 8 11.59 -9.21 23.78
N ARG A 9 10.89 -8.21 23.23
CA ARG A 9 11.41 -6.84 23.08
C ARG A 9 10.82 -5.93 24.15
N PRO A 10 11.57 -5.60 25.22
CA PRO A 10 11.03 -4.86 26.37
C PRO A 10 10.50 -3.48 25.98
N GLU A 11 11.12 -2.82 25.00
CA GLU A 11 10.71 -1.50 24.50
C GLU A 11 9.32 -1.51 23.84
N TRP A 12 8.84 -2.68 23.40
CA TRP A 12 7.51 -2.86 22.81
C TRP A 12 6.49 -3.50 23.75
N ALA A 13 6.83 -3.75 25.02
CA ALA A 13 5.98 -4.47 25.95
C ALA A 13 4.61 -3.80 26.16
N ALA A 14 4.56 -2.46 26.17
CA ALA A 14 3.32 -1.70 26.25
C ALA A 14 2.41 -1.95 25.03
N ALA A 15 2.99 -1.95 23.83
CA ALA A 15 2.27 -2.21 22.58
C ALA A 15 1.71 -3.63 22.53
N VAL A 16 2.50 -4.62 22.94
CA VAL A 16 2.09 -6.04 22.94
C VAL A 16 0.89 -6.30 23.83
N ARG A 17 0.75 -5.56 24.94
CA ARG A 17 -0.41 -5.67 25.86
C ARG A 17 -1.70 -5.12 25.26
N THR A 18 -1.61 -4.15 24.35
CA THR A 18 -2.76 -3.43 23.78
C THR A 18 -3.12 -3.88 22.37
N LEU A 19 -2.17 -4.43 21.60
CA LEU A 19 -2.36 -4.93 20.24
C LEU A 19 -3.57 -5.87 20.07
N PRO A 20 -3.79 -6.88 20.94
CA PRO A 20 -4.94 -7.78 20.82
C PRO A 20 -6.30 -7.10 20.98
N LYS A 21 -6.36 -5.96 21.69
CA LYS A 21 -7.61 -5.25 21.99
C LYS A 21 -8.11 -4.41 20.81
N ILE A 22 -7.17 -3.93 19.98
CA ILE A 22 -7.44 -2.91 18.96
C ILE A 22 -7.53 -3.53 17.57
N ALA A 23 -6.83 -4.64 17.36
CA ALA A 23 -6.92 -5.41 16.14
C ALA A 23 -7.40 -6.84 16.44
N PRO A 24 -8.68 -7.05 16.81
CA PRO A 24 -9.21 -8.39 17.14
C PRO A 24 -9.07 -9.40 15.99
N ARG A 25 -8.86 -8.91 14.76
CA ARG A 25 -8.58 -9.73 13.56
C ARG A 25 -7.11 -10.15 13.41
N VAL A 26 -6.19 -9.55 14.17
CA VAL A 26 -4.75 -9.78 14.05
C VAL A 26 -4.31 -10.79 15.10
N LYS A 27 -4.21 -12.05 14.68
CA LYS A 27 -3.72 -13.15 15.52
C LYS A 27 -2.20 -13.07 15.73
N GLU A 28 -1.72 -13.57 16.86
CA GLU A 28 -0.29 -13.78 17.08
C GLU A 28 0.19 -14.98 16.26
N GLY A 29 1.41 -14.90 15.71
CA GLY A 29 2.00 -15.98 14.93
C GLY A 29 3.50 -15.80 14.70
N ARG A 30 4.13 -16.76 14.01
CA ARG A 30 5.55 -16.68 13.66
C ARG A 30 5.70 -15.97 12.32
N LEU A 31 6.35 -14.81 12.33
CA LEU A 31 6.63 -14.00 11.14
C LEU A 31 8.15 -13.84 10.99
N ASP A 32 8.70 -14.22 9.83
CA ASP A 32 10.15 -14.29 9.64
C ASP A 32 10.77 -13.03 8.99
N SER A 33 9.94 -12.22 8.31
CA SER A 33 10.38 -11.00 7.59
C SER A 33 9.91 -9.71 8.25
N HIS A 34 8.73 -9.68 8.87
CA HIS A 34 8.09 -8.48 9.42
C HIS A 34 7.49 -8.72 10.81
N ASP A 35 7.17 -7.65 11.53
CA ASP A 35 6.64 -7.72 12.89
C ASP A 35 5.11 -7.75 12.91
N ILE A 36 4.46 -7.04 11.98
CA ILE A 36 3.00 -6.98 11.87
C ILE A 36 2.58 -7.11 10.42
N ALA A 37 1.49 -7.84 10.18
CA ALA A 37 0.84 -7.95 8.88
C ALA A 37 -0.65 -7.61 9.04
N LEU A 38 -1.08 -6.54 8.38
CA LEU A 38 -2.46 -6.07 8.39
C LEU A 38 -3.14 -6.35 7.04
N PRO A 39 -4.41 -6.79 7.01
CA PRO A 39 -5.13 -6.91 5.75
C PRO A 39 -5.37 -5.52 5.16
N THR A 40 -5.19 -5.38 3.85
CA THR A 40 -5.56 -4.17 3.11
C THR A 40 -6.96 -4.30 2.51
N SER A 41 -7.49 -3.21 1.95
CA SER A 41 -8.78 -3.23 1.24
C SER A 41 -8.79 -4.09 -0.03
N ARG A 42 -7.62 -4.47 -0.57
CA ARG A 42 -7.48 -5.29 -1.79
C ARG A 42 -6.91 -6.68 -1.46
N PRO A 43 -7.71 -7.63 -0.93
CA PRO A 43 -7.23 -8.99 -0.70
C PRO A 43 -6.74 -9.62 -2.02
N PRO A 44 -5.66 -10.42 -2.01
CA PRO A 44 -4.96 -10.98 -0.86
C PRO A 44 -3.82 -10.11 -0.28
N ARG A 45 -3.75 -8.81 -0.64
CA ARG A 45 -2.64 -7.94 -0.23
C ARG A 45 -2.65 -7.63 1.27
N MET A 46 -1.46 -7.62 1.86
CA MET A 46 -1.24 -7.35 3.27
C MET A 46 -0.20 -6.24 3.44
N LEU A 47 -0.53 -5.25 4.28
CA LEU A 47 0.40 -4.23 4.75
C LEU A 47 1.34 -4.85 5.77
N ARG A 48 2.64 -4.87 5.43
CA ARG A 48 3.70 -5.49 6.23
C ARG A 48 4.50 -4.41 6.93
N ILE A 49 4.64 -4.55 8.24
CA ILE A 49 5.24 -3.51 9.06
C ILE A 49 6.42 -4.10 9.84
N VAL A 50 7.55 -3.41 9.75
CA VAL A 50 8.73 -3.68 10.60
C VAL A 50 8.78 -2.62 11.69
N LEU A 51 8.93 -3.07 12.94
CA LEU A 51 9.05 -2.22 14.13
C LEU A 51 10.52 -2.11 14.52
N LEU A 52 11.04 -0.89 14.57
CA LEU A 52 12.42 -0.59 14.92
C LEU A 52 12.48 0.32 16.14
N SER A 53 13.52 0.16 16.93
CA SER A 53 13.92 1.06 18.01
C SER A 53 15.37 1.52 17.76
N PRO A 54 15.89 2.51 18.50
CA PRO A 54 17.28 2.96 18.37
C PRO A 54 18.30 1.84 18.61
N GLY A 55 17.94 0.81 19.39
CA GLY A 55 18.78 -0.36 19.62
C GLY A 55 18.95 -1.28 18.40
N ASP A 56 18.09 -1.17 17.40
CA ASP A 56 18.08 -2.05 16.23
C ASP A 56 18.95 -1.53 15.06
N LEU A 57 19.37 -0.25 15.09
CA LEU A 57 19.98 0.44 13.95
C LEU A 57 21.37 -0.09 13.55
N ASP A 58 22.13 -0.57 14.53
CA ASP A 58 23.52 -1.02 14.32
C ASP A 58 23.61 -2.53 14.05
N SER A 59 22.47 -3.23 13.92
CA SER A 59 22.42 -4.67 13.70
C SER A 59 22.40 -5.03 12.21
N PRO A 60 23.28 -5.93 11.72
CA PRO A 60 23.25 -6.42 10.34
C PRO A 60 21.97 -7.21 10.05
N ALA A 61 21.34 -7.80 11.07
CA ALA A 61 20.06 -8.47 10.92
C ALA A 61 18.94 -7.47 10.56
N THR A 62 19.02 -6.24 11.06
CA THR A 62 18.05 -5.17 10.73
C THR A 62 18.17 -4.76 9.26
N GLU A 63 19.39 -4.57 8.76
CA GLU A 63 19.64 -4.31 7.33
C GLU A 63 19.02 -5.40 6.44
N GLN A 64 19.28 -6.66 6.75
CA GLN A 64 18.73 -7.77 5.97
C GLN A 64 17.19 -7.82 6.05
N ARG A 65 16.59 -7.41 7.16
CA ARG A 65 15.12 -7.30 7.29
C ARG A 65 14.58 -6.17 6.42
N LEU A 66 15.23 -5.01 6.40
CA LEU A 66 14.82 -3.87 5.58
C LEU A 66 14.98 -4.16 4.08
N HIS A 67 16.10 -4.79 3.68
CA HIS A 67 16.29 -5.29 2.33
C HIS A 67 15.16 -6.24 1.92
N ARG A 68 14.87 -7.25 2.75
CA ARG A 68 13.77 -8.17 2.45
C ARG A 68 12.43 -7.43 2.34
N LEU A 69 12.16 -6.48 3.22
CA LEU A 69 10.91 -5.70 3.19
C LEU A 69 10.76 -4.91 1.89
N ALA A 70 11.82 -4.23 1.44
CA ALA A 70 11.81 -3.42 0.23
C ALA A 70 11.66 -4.25 -1.07
N HIS A 71 12.10 -5.50 -1.06
CA HIS A 71 12.02 -6.40 -2.22
C HIS A 71 10.77 -7.28 -2.24
N LEU A 72 9.85 -7.12 -1.30
CA LEU A 72 8.56 -7.81 -1.35
C LEU A 72 7.71 -7.21 -2.48
N GLN A 73 7.32 -8.05 -3.44
CA GLN A 73 6.45 -7.65 -4.54
C GLN A 73 5.09 -7.17 -4.01
N GLY A 74 4.67 -5.96 -4.42
CA GLY A 74 3.45 -5.29 -3.96
C GLY A 74 3.72 -4.37 -2.78
N GLN A 75 3.75 -3.06 -3.04
CA GLN A 75 4.24 -1.93 -2.21
C GLN A 75 3.55 -1.70 -0.84
N ASP A 76 2.88 -2.69 -0.27
CA ASP A 76 2.21 -2.58 1.02
C ASP A 76 3.21 -2.88 2.15
N ALA A 77 4.17 -1.98 2.34
CA ALA A 77 5.21 -2.08 3.36
C ALA A 77 5.39 -0.75 4.11
N ALA A 78 5.67 -0.83 5.41
CA ALA A 78 6.03 0.33 6.23
C ALA A 78 7.04 -0.04 7.31
N VAL A 79 7.79 0.96 7.78
CA VAL A 79 8.63 0.85 8.95
C VAL A 79 8.11 1.83 10.00
N ILE A 80 7.85 1.34 11.21
CA ILE A 80 7.52 2.18 12.36
C ILE A 80 8.73 2.21 13.28
N PHE A 81 9.22 3.41 13.57
CA PHE A 81 10.37 3.62 14.44
C PHE A 81 9.94 4.23 15.76
N LEU A 82 10.23 3.55 16.86
CA LEU A 82 10.01 4.04 18.21
C LEU A 82 11.06 5.11 18.51
N VAL A 83 10.63 6.37 18.49
CA VAL A 83 11.48 7.53 18.76
C VAL A 83 11.83 7.53 20.23
N ASP A 84 10.88 7.57 21.17
CA ASP A 84 11.20 7.66 22.61
C ASP A 84 10.90 6.35 23.37
N PRO A 85 11.77 5.32 23.27
CA PRO A 85 11.64 4.16 24.13
C PRO A 85 12.00 4.56 25.56
N ALA A 86 11.05 4.37 26.48
CA ALA A 86 11.25 4.63 27.90
C ALA A 86 12.57 4.03 28.41
N GLY A 87 13.52 4.89 28.79
CA GLY A 87 14.77 4.50 29.45
C GLY A 87 16.02 4.38 28.56
N GLN A 88 16.08 4.98 27.36
CA GLN A 88 17.32 5.06 26.58
C GLN A 88 18.04 6.41 26.67
N GLN A 89 19.38 6.35 26.61
CA GLN A 89 20.34 7.47 26.71
C GLN A 89 20.74 8.07 25.36
N ARG A 90 20.43 7.42 24.23
CA ARG A 90 20.82 7.85 22.89
C ARG A 90 19.82 8.88 22.38
N ASP A 91 20.28 9.94 21.70
CA ASP A 91 19.38 10.93 21.11
C ASP A 91 18.44 10.22 20.11
N PRO A 92 17.16 10.07 20.47
CA PRO A 92 16.22 9.29 19.68
C PRO A 92 15.89 9.93 18.34
N MET A 93 15.95 11.26 18.27
CA MET A 93 15.69 12.02 17.07
C MET A 93 16.88 11.91 16.10
N GLU A 94 18.11 11.95 16.62
CA GLU A 94 19.31 11.72 15.80
C GLU A 94 19.26 10.32 15.14
N ALA A 95 18.91 9.30 15.92
CA ALA A 95 18.77 7.92 15.45
C ALA A 95 17.71 7.78 14.34
N PHE A 96 16.55 8.42 14.53
CA PHE A 96 15.49 8.47 13.52
C PHE A 96 15.94 9.17 12.24
N MET A 97 16.55 10.35 12.36
CA MET A 97 17.01 11.15 11.22
C MET A 97 18.07 10.41 10.40
N ARG A 98 19.02 9.74 11.07
CA ARG A 98 20.03 8.91 10.39
C ARG A 98 19.39 7.75 9.64
N LEU A 99 18.42 7.05 10.23
CA LEU A 99 17.69 5.99 9.54
C LEU A 99 16.92 6.53 8.31
N GLN A 100 16.29 7.70 8.46
CA GLN A 100 15.52 8.32 7.38
C GLN A 100 16.43 8.70 6.19
N ILE A 101 17.53 9.40 6.45
CA ILE A 101 18.45 9.89 5.42
C ILE A 101 19.25 8.73 4.82
N ASP A 102 19.94 7.94 5.65
CA ASP A 102 20.96 7.00 5.16
C ASP A 102 20.36 5.73 4.55
N ARG A 103 19.12 5.38 4.92
CA ARG A 103 18.53 4.08 4.58
C ARG A 103 17.18 4.19 3.90
N MET A 104 16.23 4.91 4.48
CA MET A 104 14.85 4.90 3.95
C MET A 104 14.72 5.70 2.65
N LEU A 105 15.23 6.95 2.64
CA LEU A 105 15.16 7.82 1.46
C LEU A 105 16.06 7.34 0.32
N VAL A 106 17.25 6.84 0.65
CA VAL A 106 18.28 6.52 -0.36
C VAL A 106 18.21 5.08 -0.87
N LYS A 107 17.82 4.10 -0.02
CA LYS A 107 17.96 2.67 -0.36
C LYS A 107 16.66 1.91 -0.51
N PHE A 108 15.65 2.18 0.32
CA PHE A 108 14.51 1.27 0.45
C PHE A 108 13.19 1.82 -0.09
N GLY A 109 12.99 3.14 -0.12
CA GLY A 109 11.74 3.73 -0.63
C GLY A 109 10.48 3.33 0.16
N VAL A 110 10.65 2.77 1.36
CA VAL A 110 9.57 2.35 2.27
C VAL A 110 9.25 3.49 3.23
N PRO A 111 7.97 3.81 3.50
CA PRO A 111 7.61 4.87 4.44
C PRO A 111 8.12 4.56 5.84
N LEU A 112 8.77 5.57 6.44
CA LEU A 112 9.22 5.56 7.83
C LEU A 112 8.29 6.41 8.68
N ILE A 113 7.65 5.80 9.66
CA ILE A 113 6.65 6.42 10.52
C ILE A 113 7.24 6.56 11.93
N PRO A 114 7.37 7.79 12.45
CA PRO A 114 7.80 7.98 13.83
C PRO A 114 6.69 7.56 14.79
N LEU A 115 7.06 6.88 15.86
CA LEU A 115 6.19 6.52 16.96
C LEU A 115 6.78 7.06 18.26
N LEU A 116 6.07 7.96 18.92
CA LEU A 116 6.58 8.62 20.13
C LEU A 116 6.62 7.65 21.30
N SER A 117 5.54 6.88 21.52
CA SER A 117 5.49 5.84 22.55
C SER A 117 5.00 4.51 21.98
N ALA A 118 5.51 3.41 22.50
CA ALA A 118 5.01 2.07 22.18
C ALA A 118 3.51 1.91 22.50
N SER A 119 2.96 2.68 23.45
CA SER A 119 1.52 2.71 23.74
C SER A 119 0.67 3.22 22.58
N ASP A 120 1.24 4.03 21.70
CA ASP A 120 0.54 4.69 20.60
C ASP A 120 0.50 3.82 19.35
N LEU A 121 1.28 2.72 19.34
CA LEU A 121 1.32 1.81 18.20
C LEU A 121 -0.09 1.41 17.73
N PRO A 122 -1.04 1.03 18.61
CA PRO A 122 -2.35 0.61 18.16
C PRO A 122 -3.17 1.72 17.47
N SER A 123 -3.11 2.96 17.96
CA SER A 123 -3.81 4.08 17.32
C SER A 123 -3.17 4.38 15.96
N THR A 124 -1.84 4.35 15.87
CA THR A 124 -1.11 4.43 14.58
C THR A 124 -1.49 3.30 13.62
N LEU A 125 -1.60 2.06 14.08
CA LEU A 125 -2.04 0.96 13.21
C LEU A 125 -3.49 1.14 12.74
N SER A 126 -4.34 1.75 13.56
CA SER A 126 -5.74 1.99 13.22
C SER A 126 -5.88 3.06 12.13
N THR A 127 -4.98 4.05 12.07
CA THR A 127 -4.95 5.05 10.98
C THR A 127 -4.33 4.50 9.70
N LEU A 128 -3.43 3.51 9.81
CA LEU A 128 -2.81 2.83 8.66
C LEU A 128 -3.69 1.75 8.05
N LEU A 129 -4.64 1.21 8.82
CA LEU A 129 -5.71 0.41 8.24
C LEU A 129 -6.52 1.35 7.35
N PRO A 130 -6.62 1.09 6.04
CA PRO A 130 -7.58 1.81 5.24
C PRO A 130 -8.94 1.60 5.91
N SER A 131 -9.57 2.71 6.30
CA SER A 131 -10.98 2.68 6.68
C SER A 131 -11.67 1.84 5.60
N GLN A 132 -12.49 0.86 5.98
CA GLN A 132 -13.37 0.18 5.03
C GLN A 132 -14.44 1.13 4.47
N SER A 133 -14.15 2.43 4.42
CA SER A 133 -14.79 3.39 3.54
C SER A 133 -14.44 2.96 2.13
N THR A 134 -15.47 2.52 1.40
CA THR A 134 -15.65 2.57 -0.06
C THR A 134 -14.42 2.91 -0.91
N PRO A 135 -14.12 2.13 -1.97
CA PRO A 135 -12.94 2.34 -2.81
C PRO A 135 -12.88 3.78 -3.35
N GLN A 136 -12.10 4.64 -2.71
CA GLN A 136 -11.69 5.93 -3.25
C GLN A 136 -10.37 5.74 -4.01
N ASP A 137 -10.46 5.00 -5.12
CA ASP A 137 -9.42 4.96 -6.17
C ASP A 137 -10.03 5.37 -7.53
N LEU A 138 -11.07 6.21 -7.51
CA LEU A 138 -11.72 6.71 -8.72
C LEU A 138 -10.87 7.77 -9.42
N THR A 139 -10.12 8.60 -8.67
CA THR A 139 -9.36 9.73 -9.24
C THR A 139 -8.17 9.29 -10.10
N HIS A 140 -7.46 8.21 -9.73
CA HIS A 140 -6.38 7.67 -10.54
C HIS A 140 -6.89 6.81 -11.71
N SER A 141 -8.00 6.10 -11.53
CA SER A 141 -8.59 5.29 -12.59
C SER A 141 -9.13 6.18 -13.71
N GLU A 142 -9.86 7.25 -13.39
CA GLU A 142 -10.40 8.18 -14.38
C GLU A 142 -9.31 8.88 -15.20
N SER A 143 -8.20 9.25 -14.57
CA SER A 143 -7.03 9.80 -15.28
C SER A 143 -6.46 8.81 -16.30
N LEU A 144 -6.44 7.51 -16.00
CA LEU A 144 -5.97 6.47 -16.93
C LEU A 144 -7.00 6.19 -18.03
N LEU A 145 -8.30 6.17 -17.71
CA LEU A 145 -9.37 5.98 -18.68
C LEU A 145 -9.36 7.06 -19.77
N ARG A 146 -8.99 8.30 -19.41
CA ARG A 146 -8.82 9.37 -20.39
C ARG A 146 -7.78 9.07 -21.46
N HIS A 147 -6.79 8.23 -21.17
CA HIS A 147 -5.75 7.86 -22.13
C HIS A 147 -6.06 6.58 -22.91
N MET A 148 -7.20 5.93 -22.66
CA MET A 148 -7.61 4.71 -23.37
C MET A 148 -8.23 4.99 -24.75
N ALA A 149 -7.63 5.87 -25.54
CA ALA A 149 -8.11 6.18 -26.87
C ALA A 149 -6.95 6.48 -27.82
N ASP A 150 -7.08 6.05 -29.07
CA ASP A 150 -6.10 6.33 -30.10
C ASP A 150 -6.09 7.84 -30.42
N GLY A 151 -4.97 8.51 -30.19
CA GLY A 151 -4.77 9.96 -30.36
C GLY A 151 -5.02 10.78 -29.07
N PRO A 152 -5.63 11.97 -29.15
CA PRO A 152 -5.74 12.87 -28.00
C PRO A 152 -6.57 12.25 -26.86
N PRO A 153 -6.23 12.52 -25.59
CA PRO A 153 -6.98 12.00 -24.45
C PRO A 153 -8.47 12.32 -24.54
N LEU A 154 -9.31 11.42 -24.04
CA LEU A 154 -10.73 11.65 -23.85
C LEU A 154 -10.94 12.79 -22.83
N SER A 155 -12.08 13.47 -22.95
CA SER A 155 -12.51 14.41 -21.92
C SER A 155 -12.88 13.65 -20.64
N GLU A 156 -12.87 14.37 -19.52
CA GLU A 156 -13.31 13.88 -18.21
C GLU A 156 -14.71 13.25 -18.29
N HIS A 157 -15.65 13.91 -18.96
CA HIS A 157 -17.00 13.39 -19.17
C HIS A 157 -17.02 12.03 -19.89
N LEU A 158 -16.22 11.86 -20.95
CA LEU A 158 -16.16 10.60 -21.70
C LEU A 158 -15.45 9.49 -20.91
N ALA A 159 -14.45 9.84 -20.10
CA ALA A 159 -13.80 8.89 -19.20
C ALA A 159 -14.75 8.42 -18.08
N ASN A 160 -15.61 9.31 -17.58
CA ASN A 160 -16.67 8.95 -16.65
C ASN A 160 -17.69 8.00 -17.29
N LEU A 161 -18.13 8.24 -18.52
CA LEU A 161 -19.01 7.30 -19.24
C LEU A 161 -18.35 5.93 -19.46
N LEU A 162 -17.05 5.89 -19.73
CA LEU A 162 -16.30 4.62 -19.81
C LEU A 162 -16.26 3.87 -18.48
N SER A 163 -16.21 4.58 -17.35
CA SER A 163 -16.20 3.96 -16.03
C SER A 163 -17.50 3.19 -15.73
N GLU A 164 -18.62 3.55 -16.37
CA GLU A 164 -19.88 2.81 -16.25
C GLU A 164 -19.82 1.39 -16.85
N ILE A 165 -18.83 1.13 -17.71
CA ILE A 165 -18.60 -0.17 -18.34
C ILE A 165 -17.70 -1.04 -17.44
N GLY A 166 -16.75 -0.41 -16.74
CA GLY A 166 -15.90 -1.10 -15.77
C GLY A 166 -14.94 -0.16 -15.04
N ASP A 167 -14.68 -0.47 -13.77
CA ASP A 167 -13.89 0.37 -12.86
C ASP A 167 -12.37 0.33 -13.11
N SER A 168 -11.90 -0.29 -14.20
CA SER A 168 -10.47 -0.37 -14.55
C SER A 168 -10.22 -0.56 -16.05
N PRO A 169 -9.03 -0.17 -16.56
CA PRO A 169 -8.64 -0.43 -17.94
C PRO A 169 -8.77 -1.90 -18.35
N SER A 170 -8.41 -2.82 -17.44
CA SER A 170 -8.52 -4.27 -17.69
C SER A 170 -9.98 -4.74 -17.85
N ALA A 171 -10.91 -4.17 -17.08
CA ALA A 171 -12.33 -4.51 -17.16
C ALA A 171 -12.93 -4.00 -18.49
N ILE A 172 -12.54 -2.80 -18.93
CA ILE A 172 -12.96 -2.24 -20.21
C ILE A 172 -12.36 -3.02 -21.38
N ALA A 173 -11.08 -3.43 -21.29
CA ALA A 173 -10.46 -4.31 -22.30
C ALA A 173 -11.19 -5.65 -22.41
N ALA A 174 -11.54 -6.27 -21.28
CA ALA A 174 -12.33 -7.50 -21.27
C ALA A 174 -13.72 -7.30 -21.89
N ALA A 175 -14.39 -6.17 -21.62
CA ALA A 175 -15.67 -5.83 -22.23
C ALA A 175 -15.54 -5.66 -23.76
N ALA A 176 -14.47 -4.98 -24.22
CA ALA A 176 -14.19 -4.77 -25.63
C ALA A 176 -13.88 -6.07 -26.40
N ASN A 177 -13.59 -7.18 -25.72
CA ASN A 177 -13.45 -8.50 -26.34
C ASN A 177 -14.79 -9.21 -26.59
N THR A 178 -15.91 -8.62 -26.18
CA THR A 178 -17.25 -9.15 -26.44
C THR A 178 -18.01 -8.25 -27.40
N GLU A 179 -18.83 -8.82 -28.28
CA GLU A 179 -19.68 -8.03 -29.19
C GLU A 179 -20.61 -7.10 -28.42
N GLN A 180 -21.16 -7.58 -27.29
CA GLN A 180 -22.03 -6.80 -26.41
C GLN A 180 -21.29 -5.61 -25.78
N GLY A 181 -20.06 -5.80 -25.31
CA GLY A 181 -19.27 -4.72 -24.72
C GLY A 181 -18.78 -3.72 -25.77
N ARG A 182 -18.42 -4.17 -26.98
CA ARG A 182 -18.11 -3.28 -28.12
C ARG A 182 -19.30 -2.39 -28.47
N ALA A 183 -20.50 -2.97 -28.58
CA ALA A 183 -21.72 -2.22 -28.84
C ALA A 183 -21.99 -1.17 -27.75
N ARG A 184 -21.80 -1.54 -26.48
CA ARG A 184 -22.01 -0.64 -25.34
C ARG A 184 -21.00 0.52 -25.29
N ILE A 185 -19.74 0.28 -25.65
CA ILE A 185 -18.71 1.33 -25.76
C ILE A 185 -19.10 2.35 -26.86
N LEU A 186 -19.60 1.86 -28.00
CA LEU A 186 -20.04 2.71 -29.11
C LEU A 186 -21.31 3.50 -28.77
N ASP A 187 -22.25 2.89 -28.05
CA ASP A 187 -23.49 3.54 -27.60
C ASP A 187 -23.20 4.69 -26.63
N LEU A 188 -22.33 4.48 -25.65
CA LEU A 188 -22.00 5.47 -24.62
C LEU A 188 -21.13 6.63 -25.13
N LEU A 189 -20.16 6.35 -26.01
CA LEU A 189 -19.19 7.36 -26.47
C LEU A 189 -19.50 7.92 -27.86
N GLY A 190 -20.47 7.32 -28.56
CA GLY A 190 -20.70 7.54 -29.98
C GLY A 190 -19.65 6.88 -30.87
N GLU A 191 -19.99 6.65 -32.14
CA GLU A 191 -19.16 5.91 -33.10
C GLU A 191 -17.73 6.47 -33.22
N THR A 192 -17.56 7.79 -33.27
CA THR A 192 -16.25 8.42 -33.47
C THR A 192 -15.31 8.25 -32.28
N LYS A 193 -15.81 8.41 -31.04
CA LYS A 193 -14.95 8.31 -29.84
C LYS A 193 -14.83 6.86 -29.40
N GLY A 194 -15.91 6.07 -29.46
CA GLY A 194 -15.90 4.65 -29.16
C GLY A 194 -14.96 3.87 -30.08
N SER A 195 -14.93 4.16 -31.38
CA SER A 195 -13.99 3.50 -32.32
C SER A 195 -12.53 3.77 -31.97
N ARG A 196 -12.20 4.95 -31.43
CA ARG A 196 -10.84 5.28 -30.99
C ARG A 196 -10.42 4.50 -29.74
N VAL A 197 -11.37 4.26 -28.84
CA VAL A 197 -11.14 3.41 -27.65
C VAL A 197 -10.94 1.96 -28.06
N LEU A 198 -11.82 1.43 -28.92
CA LEU A 198 -11.69 0.06 -29.42
C LEU A 198 -10.38 -0.14 -30.18
N ARG A 199 -9.98 0.81 -31.02
CA ARG A 199 -8.70 0.76 -31.73
C ARG A 199 -7.49 0.78 -30.80
N PHE A 200 -7.52 1.64 -29.76
CA PHE A 200 -6.46 1.65 -28.74
C PHE A 200 -6.34 0.30 -28.06
N LEU A 201 -7.47 -0.27 -27.64
CA LEU A 201 -7.51 -1.58 -26.99
C LEU A 201 -7.02 -2.70 -27.89
N GLU A 202 -7.34 -2.66 -29.19
CA GLU A 202 -6.83 -3.64 -30.18
C GLU A 202 -5.31 -3.51 -30.38
N LEU A 203 -4.74 -2.30 -30.32
CA LEU A 203 -3.29 -2.09 -30.43
C LEU A 203 -2.52 -2.58 -29.19
N GLU A 204 -3.05 -2.31 -27.99
CA GLU A 204 -2.41 -2.67 -26.72
C GLU A 204 -2.57 -4.17 -26.37
N HIS A 205 -3.47 -4.90 -27.03
CA HIS A 205 -3.72 -6.33 -26.76
C HIS A 205 -2.63 -7.28 -27.32
N PHE A 206 -1.63 -6.75 -28.04
CA PHE A 206 -0.54 -7.50 -28.68
C PHE A 206 0.84 -7.39 -27.99
N VAL A 207 0.90 -6.96 -26.72
CA VAL A 207 2.12 -6.93 -25.89
C VAL A 207 2.02 -7.85 -24.68
#